data_AF-A0A3Q3B9M6-F1
#
_entry.id   AF-A0A3Q3B9M6-F1
#
_cell.length_a   1.000
_cell.length_b   1.000
_cell.length_c   1.000
_cell.angle_alpha   90.00
_cell.angle_beta   90.00
_cell.angle_gamma   90.00
#
_symmetry.space_group_name_H-M   'P 1'
#
loop_
_entity.id
_entity.type
_entity.pdbx_description
1 polymer ?
#
loop_
_entity_poly.entity_id
_entity_poly.type
_entity_poly.pdbx_seq_one_letter_code
_entity_poly.pdbx_strand_id
1 'polypeptide(L)'
;MTSSNNSSLLKDVVAYVDVWSSDKRANYSKPYVQHLEEMGAQVSQRFNKRVTHVVFYNGHSATWRKAKSQDVRLVSLLWVKSCYDNGEHADEELFPAFNDESNPVMKNRKHRCMLPKDSPERTAENDWRMKKKLDKMMKDLPPKELLAADMSPIIIDEKNGIIYSPSLKRSDYMARRLKDMKDKHENISPTASQMSESCSPMGLKPSLGSSPTVFKFQCGGNECLVAAAFTEIPSDAEGNHNDNLSPQKMVNETKVMRTLVMTSMPTEKQHTVVQVVKALGGFSIVDRVCESTTHVVSGGHRRTLNILLGIARGCWILSFEWILWCLEQRQWIPEEPYELSDQFPAAQICRLQRHLSAGEHQQDLFQNQPAMFVSLLSQPPTQSLLELIELCGGTVCKTVRQAGICVGRYSGRRPEGCRMLSEQWILDSITNLKIRPYDDYDLE
;
A
#
# COMPACT_ATOMS: atom_id res chain seq x y z
N MET A 1 -32.69 -42.61 2.85
CA MET A 1 -31.29 -43.09 2.92
C MET A 1 -30.85 -42.96 4.37
N THR A 2 -30.16 -43.98 4.86
CA THR A 2 -29.98 -44.41 6.26
C THR A 2 -29.80 -43.30 7.29
N SER A 3 -30.81 -43.08 8.14
CA SER A 3 -30.69 -42.40 9.43
C SER A 3 -29.96 -43.33 10.41
N SER A 4 -28.66 -43.48 10.20
CA SER A 4 -27.79 -44.24 11.09
C SER A 4 -27.77 -43.56 12.46
N ASN A 5 -27.88 -44.37 13.51
CA ASN A 5 -27.98 -43.94 14.89
C ASN A 5 -26.60 -43.45 15.38
N ASN A 6 -26.16 -42.28 14.89
CA ASN A 6 -24.83 -41.69 15.16
C ASN A 6 -24.62 -41.30 16.63
N SER A 7 -25.66 -41.39 17.47
CA SER A 7 -25.64 -41.11 18.90
C SER A 7 -24.69 -41.99 19.73
N SER A 8 -23.99 -42.94 19.10
CA SER A 8 -23.05 -43.83 19.76
C SER A 8 -21.61 -43.77 19.29
N LEU A 9 -21.30 -42.87 18.34
CA LEU A 9 -19.99 -42.81 17.71
C LEU A 9 -18.86 -42.41 18.66
N LEU A 10 -19.11 -41.37 19.46
CA LEU A 10 -18.11 -40.70 20.29
C LEU A 10 -18.41 -40.81 21.79
N LYS A 11 -19.04 -41.90 22.23
CA LYS A 11 -19.53 -42.07 23.62
C LYS A 11 -18.46 -41.93 24.70
N ASP A 12 -17.22 -42.30 24.39
CA ASP A 12 -16.08 -42.21 25.32
C ASP A 12 -15.32 -40.87 25.22
N VAL A 13 -15.76 -39.99 24.32
CA VAL A 13 -15.12 -38.70 24.08
C VAL A 13 -15.77 -37.62 24.96
N VAL A 14 -14.95 -37.03 25.81
CA VAL A 14 -15.28 -35.77 26.50
C VAL A 14 -14.49 -34.66 25.84
N ALA A 15 -15.14 -33.88 24.98
CA ALA A 15 -14.48 -32.88 24.15
C ALA A 15 -14.51 -31.48 24.78
N TYR A 16 -13.43 -30.73 24.60
CA TYR A 16 -13.39 -29.28 24.79
C TYR A 16 -13.01 -28.61 23.47
N VAL A 17 -13.81 -27.64 23.03
CA VAL A 17 -13.67 -27.01 21.71
C VAL A 17 -13.15 -25.57 21.85
N ASP A 18 -11.93 -25.32 21.38
CA ASP A 18 -11.27 -24.02 21.43
C ASP A 18 -10.88 -23.58 20.01
N VAL A 19 -11.89 -23.08 19.28
CA VAL A 19 -11.81 -22.74 17.86
C VAL A 19 -12.11 -21.27 17.68
N TRP A 20 -11.13 -20.52 17.18
CA TRP A 20 -11.22 -19.07 17.01
C TRP A 20 -10.81 -18.66 15.60
N SER A 21 -11.25 -17.47 15.19
CA SER A 21 -10.66 -16.77 14.06
C SER A 21 -9.14 -16.59 14.26
N SER A 22 -8.39 -16.45 13.17
CA SER A 22 -6.95 -16.17 13.19
C SER A 22 -6.60 -14.92 14.02
N ASP A 23 -7.50 -13.93 14.05
CA ASP A 23 -7.36 -12.71 14.84
C ASP A 23 -7.82 -12.83 16.31
N LYS A 24 -8.35 -13.99 16.72
CA LYS A 24 -8.89 -14.32 18.05
C LYS A 24 -10.04 -13.43 18.52
N ARG A 25 -10.82 -12.86 17.60
CA ARG A 25 -11.98 -12.00 17.90
C ARG A 25 -13.32 -12.71 17.81
N ALA A 26 -13.43 -13.75 16.98
CA ALA A 26 -14.63 -14.54 16.82
C ALA A 26 -14.39 -15.97 17.33
N ASN A 27 -15.32 -16.46 18.15
CA ASN A 27 -15.34 -17.85 18.60
C ASN A 27 -16.25 -18.65 17.67
N TYR A 28 -15.68 -19.65 17.00
CA TYR A 28 -16.39 -20.56 16.10
C TYR A 28 -16.57 -21.95 16.70
N SER A 29 -16.45 -22.11 18.03
CA SER A 29 -16.61 -23.43 18.68
C SER A 29 -18.04 -23.97 18.55
N LYS A 30 -19.06 -23.10 18.49
CA LYS A 30 -20.48 -23.49 18.61
C LYS A 30 -20.95 -24.55 17.59
N PRO A 31 -20.68 -24.43 16.27
CA PRO A 31 -21.10 -25.45 15.31
C PRO A 31 -20.43 -26.81 15.55
N TYR A 32 -19.15 -26.81 15.96
CA TYR A 32 -18.42 -28.05 16.24
C TYR A 32 -18.88 -28.72 17.53
N VAL A 33 -19.29 -27.93 18.54
CA VAL A 33 -19.95 -28.46 19.75
C VAL A 33 -21.20 -29.24 19.35
N GLN A 34 -22.04 -28.65 18.49
CA GLN A 34 -23.27 -29.29 18.03
C GLN A 34 -22.98 -30.61 17.29
N HIS A 35 -22.04 -30.62 16.33
CA HIS A 35 -21.68 -31.85 15.61
C HIS A 35 -21.13 -32.95 16.54
N LEU A 36 -20.36 -32.59 17.57
CA LEU A 36 -19.84 -33.55 18.56
C LEU A 36 -20.95 -34.14 19.43
N GLU A 37 -21.90 -33.32 19.88
CA GLU A 37 -23.07 -33.77 20.64
C GLU A 37 -23.98 -34.68 19.80
N GLU A 38 -24.18 -34.36 18.52
CA GLU A 38 -24.94 -35.19 17.56
C GLU A 38 -24.29 -36.57 17.35
N MET A 39 -22.95 -36.65 17.42
CA MET A 39 -22.18 -37.91 17.36
C MET A 39 -22.08 -38.63 18.72
N GLY A 40 -22.73 -38.13 19.77
CA GLY A 40 -22.76 -38.76 21.09
C GLY A 40 -21.57 -38.44 22.00
N ALA A 41 -20.73 -37.45 21.66
CA ALA A 41 -19.67 -36.97 22.55
C ALA A 41 -20.23 -36.09 23.67
N GLN A 42 -19.60 -36.15 24.84
CA GLN A 42 -19.89 -35.20 25.91
C GLN A 42 -19.05 -33.93 25.74
N VAL A 43 -19.67 -32.80 25.43
CA VAL A 43 -18.93 -31.53 25.27
C VAL A 43 -18.92 -30.74 26.57
N SER A 44 -17.71 -30.41 27.05
CA SER A 44 -17.56 -29.56 28.22
C SER A 44 -17.41 -28.09 27.84
N GLN A 45 -18.13 -27.22 28.54
CA GLN A 45 -18.00 -25.76 28.38
C GLN A 45 -16.67 -25.21 28.90
N ARG A 46 -15.98 -25.94 29.79
CA ARG A 46 -14.70 -25.53 30.39
C ARG A 46 -13.73 -26.70 30.39
N PHE A 47 -12.47 -26.41 30.09
CA PHE A 47 -11.40 -27.39 30.22
C PHE A 47 -11.28 -27.89 31.67
N ASN A 48 -11.49 -29.18 31.86
CA ASN A 48 -11.50 -29.85 33.17
C ASN A 48 -10.81 -31.22 33.07
N LYS A 49 -10.59 -31.89 34.20
CA LYS A 49 -9.85 -33.17 34.27
C LYS A 49 -10.53 -34.35 33.55
N ARG A 50 -11.82 -34.24 33.20
CA ARG A 50 -12.56 -35.28 32.46
C ARG A 50 -12.41 -35.14 30.95
N VAL A 51 -11.83 -34.04 30.46
CA VAL A 51 -11.65 -33.80 29.02
C VAL A 51 -10.62 -34.78 28.45
N THR A 52 -11.04 -35.58 27.48
CA THR A 52 -10.18 -36.55 26.77
C THR A 52 -9.67 -35.99 25.45
N HIS A 53 -10.41 -35.07 24.83
CA HIS A 53 -10.08 -34.49 23.52
C HIS A 53 -10.20 -32.97 23.53
N VAL A 54 -9.24 -32.29 22.91
CA VAL A 54 -9.31 -30.87 22.63
C VAL A 54 -9.32 -30.65 21.13
N VAL A 55 -10.42 -30.09 20.63
CA VAL A 55 -10.52 -29.61 19.25
C VAL A 55 -9.96 -28.19 19.22
N PHE A 56 -8.83 -28.01 18.55
CA PHE A 56 -8.07 -26.76 18.59
C PHE A 56 -7.83 -26.17 17.21
N TYR A 57 -8.17 -24.89 17.05
CA TYR A 57 -7.77 -24.09 15.88
C TYR A 57 -7.67 -22.61 16.29
N ASN A 58 -6.45 -22.05 16.22
CA ASN A 58 -6.14 -20.68 16.64
C ASN A 58 -6.62 -20.32 18.07
N GLY A 59 -6.83 -21.33 18.93
CA GLY A 59 -7.37 -21.17 20.28
C GLY A 59 -6.41 -20.52 21.28
N HIS A 60 -6.74 -20.64 22.57
CA HIS A 60 -5.92 -20.09 23.63
C HIS A 60 -4.67 -20.96 23.90
N SER A 61 -3.50 -20.34 23.94
CA SER A 61 -2.23 -21.03 24.27
C SER A 61 -2.24 -21.64 25.67
N ALA A 62 -3.07 -21.12 26.58
CA ALA A 62 -3.31 -21.72 27.88
C ALA A 62 -4.02 -23.08 27.77
N THR A 63 -5.00 -23.22 26.87
CA THR A 63 -5.66 -24.49 26.58
C THR A 63 -4.66 -25.48 26.00
N TRP A 64 -3.86 -25.05 25.03
CA TRP A 64 -2.84 -25.89 24.40
C TRP A 64 -1.83 -26.46 25.42
N ARG A 65 -1.24 -25.60 26.26
CA ARG A 65 -0.30 -26.03 27.29
C ARG A 65 -0.93 -26.95 28.33
N LYS A 66 -2.18 -26.69 28.72
CA LYS A 66 -2.92 -27.57 29.64
C LYS A 66 -3.20 -28.94 29.02
N ALA A 67 -3.61 -28.98 27.76
CA ALA A 67 -3.86 -30.22 27.03
C ALA A 67 -2.59 -31.06 26.94
N LYS A 68 -1.45 -30.46 26.55
CA LYS A 68 -0.15 -31.15 26.53
C LYS A 68 0.31 -31.61 27.91
N SER A 69 0.10 -30.82 28.95
CA SER A 69 0.49 -31.17 30.32
C SER A 69 -0.36 -32.28 30.94
N GLN A 70 -1.59 -32.47 30.47
CA GLN A 70 -2.52 -33.50 30.95
C GLN A 70 -2.61 -34.70 30.00
N ASP A 71 -1.72 -34.75 29.00
CA ASP A 71 -1.68 -35.78 27.95
C ASP A 71 -3.03 -36.00 27.25
N VAL A 72 -3.74 -34.89 27.01
CA VAL A 72 -5.05 -34.87 26.34
C VAL A 72 -4.84 -34.85 24.84
N ARG A 73 -5.61 -35.65 24.09
CA ARG A 73 -5.51 -35.74 22.63
C ARG A 73 -5.89 -34.40 22.00
N LEU A 74 -4.97 -33.85 21.19
CA LEU A 74 -5.10 -32.56 20.52
C LEU A 74 -5.39 -32.77 19.04
N VAL A 75 -6.63 -32.49 18.64
CA VAL A 75 -7.13 -32.78 17.29
C VAL A 75 -7.56 -31.51 16.56
N SER A 76 -7.38 -31.51 15.24
CA SER A 76 -7.79 -30.40 14.37
C SER A 76 -9.30 -30.43 14.06
N LEU A 77 -9.81 -29.37 13.43
CA LEU A 77 -11.19 -29.33 12.93
C LEU A 77 -11.52 -30.45 11.93
N LEU A 78 -10.50 -30.94 11.22
CA LEU A 78 -10.64 -31.99 10.22
C LEU A 78 -11.00 -33.33 10.85
N TRP A 79 -10.58 -33.57 12.09
CA TRP A 79 -10.97 -34.77 12.84
C TRP A 79 -12.49 -34.82 13.06
N VAL A 80 -13.07 -33.72 13.56
CA VAL A 80 -14.53 -33.62 13.79
C VAL A 80 -15.29 -33.82 12.48
N LYS A 81 -14.79 -33.20 11.39
CA LYS A 81 -15.39 -33.35 10.07
C LYS A 81 -15.30 -34.79 9.56
N SER A 82 -14.15 -35.44 9.70
CA SER A 82 -13.94 -36.83 9.29
C SER A 82 -14.86 -37.79 10.05
N CYS A 83 -15.00 -37.61 11.37
CA CYS A 83 -15.92 -38.42 12.18
C CYS A 83 -17.37 -38.24 11.75
N TYR A 84 -17.77 -37.01 11.42
CA TYR A 84 -19.13 -36.69 11.01
C TYR A 84 -19.47 -37.21 9.61
N ASP A 85 -18.60 -36.97 8.63
CA ASP A 85 -18.83 -37.31 7.22
C ASP A 85 -18.77 -38.83 6.98
N ASN A 86 -17.84 -39.52 7.65
CA ASN A 86 -17.66 -40.97 7.49
C ASN A 86 -18.49 -41.80 8.47
N GLY A 87 -19.02 -41.17 9.53
CA GLY A 87 -19.79 -41.88 10.56
C GLY A 87 -18.95 -42.93 11.31
N GLU A 88 -17.64 -42.68 11.48
CA GLU A 88 -16.68 -43.58 12.13
C GLU A 88 -15.78 -42.78 13.09
N HIS A 89 -15.27 -43.42 14.15
CA HIS A 89 -14.29 -42.79 15.04
C HIS A 89 -12.92 -42.71 14.34
N ALA A 90 -12.55 -41.51 13.87
CA ALA A 90 -11.29 -41.30 13.18
C ALA A 90 -10.09 -41.33 14.14
N ASP A 91 -8.97 -41.87 13.69
CA ASP A 91 -7.70 -41.88 14.44
C ASP A 91 -7.22 -40.44 14.67
N GLU A 92 -6.93 -40.10 15.93
CA GLU A 92 -6.49 -38.77 16.34
C GLU A 92 -5.10 -38.42 15.79
N GLU A 93 -4.25 -39.42 15.50
CA GLU A 93 -2.89 -39.21 15.00
C GLU A 93 -2.85 -38.75 13.54
N LEU A 94 -3.90 -39.04 12.77
CA LEU A 94 -4.06 -38.59 11.38
C LEU A 94 -4.47 -37.11 11.28
N PHE A 95 -5.00 -36.54 12.36
CA PHE A 95 -5.55 -35.19 12.38
C PHE A 95 -5.04 -34.33 13.54
N PRO A 96 -3.71 -34.23 13.73
CA PRO A 96 -3.15 -33.50 14.87
C PRO A 96 -3.50 -32.01 14.78
N ALA A 97 -3.84 -31.41 15.92
CA ALA A 97 -3.94 -29.96 15.99
C ALA A 97 -2.55 -29.32 15.81
N PHE A 98 -2.50 -28.14 15.19
CA PHE A 98 -1.29 -27.36 15.05
C PHE A 98 -1.37 -26.08 15.91
N ASN A 99 -0.27 -25.73 16.57
CA ASN A 99 -0.12 -24.48 17.30
C ASN A 99 1.24 -23.85 16.95
N ASP A 100 1.19 -22.76 16.20
CA ASP A 100 2.37 -22.02 15.77
C ASP A 100 2.89 -21.13 16.93
N GLU A 101 3.50 -21.74 17.94
CA GLU A 101 4.14 -21.01 19.07
C GLU A 101 5.41 -20.23 18.64
N SER A 102 5.91 -20.52 17.44
CA SER A 102 7.08 -19.90 16.80
C SER A 102 6.78 -18.49 16.28
N ASN A 103 5.51 -18.17 16.06
CA ASN A 103 5.08 -16.90 15.51
C ASN A 103 4.92 -15.82 16.62
N PRO A 104 5.81 -14.80 16.68
CA PRO A 104 5.83 -13.82 17.77
C PRO A 104 4.57 -12.95 17.86
N VAL A 105 3.72 -12.94 16.82
CA VAL A 105 2.46 -12.17 16.75
C VAL A 105 1.44 -12.64 17.80
N MET A 106 1.45 -13.92 18.19
CA MET A 106 0.45 -14.48 19.11
C MET A 106 0.75 -14.27 20.60
N LYS A 107 1.97 -13.86 20.97
CA LYS A 107 2.40 -13.78 22.39
C LYS A 107 1.83 -12.59 23.17
N ASN A 108 1.26 -11.58 22.51
CA ASN A 108 0.96 -10.29 23.16
C ASN A 108 -0.52 -9.84 23.16
N ARG A 109 -1.47 -10.63 22.65
CA ARG A 109 -2.90 -10.27 22.74
C ARG A 109 -3.49 -10.72 24.09
N LYS A 110 -3.25 -9.94 25.15
CA LYS A 110 -4.00 -10.08 26.41
C LYS A 110 -5.46 -9.69 26.17
N HIS A 111 -6.36 -10.56 26.62
CA HIS A 111 -7.81 -10.41 26.56
C HIS A 111 -8.28 -9.05 27.05
N ARG A 112 -9.05 -8.36 26.20
CA ARG A 112 -9.63 -7.04 26.48
C ARG A 112 -11.14 -7.19 26.59
N CYS A 113 -11.59 -8.01 27.54
CA CYS A 113 -13.00 -8.31 27.81
C CYS A 113 -13.76 -7.18 28.53
N MET A 114 -13.16 -5.98 28.66
CA MET A 114 -13.73 -4.83 29.37
C MET A 114 -13.58 -3.51 28.59
N LEU A 115 -13.59 -3.53 27.25
CA LEU A 115 -13.76 -2.29 26.48
C LEU A 115 -15.21 -2.19 25.96
N PRO A 116 -15.90 -1.05 26.15
CA PRO A 116 -17.20 -0.79 25.56
C PRO A 116 -17.18 -1.03 24.04
N LYS A 117 -18.30 -1.52 23.51
CA LYS A 117 -18.49 -1.97 22.11
C LYS A 117 -18.27 -0.90 21.03
N ASP A 118 -17.98 0.35 21.40
CA ASP A 118 -17.71 1.46 20.48
C ASP A 118 -16.39 2.16 20.84
N SER A 119 -15.27 1.43 20.72
CA SER A 119 -13.95 2.07 20.72
C SER A 119 -13.35 1.96 19.32
N PRO A 120 -12.80 3.06 18.77
CA PRO A 120 -12.27 3.05 17.42
C PRO A 120 -11.16 2.01 17.30
N GLU A 121 -11.08 1.36 16.14
CA GLU A 121 -10.05 0.39 15.81
C GLU A 121 -8.66 0.90 16.21
N ARG A 122 -7.88 0.03 16.86
CA ARG A 122 -6.47 0.30 17.15
C ARG A 122 -5.67 0.15 15.86
N THR A 123 -5.61 1.23 15.09
CA THR A 123 -4.61 1.43 14.05
C THR A 123 -3.23 1.62 14.69
N ALA A 124 -2.15 1.35 13.94
CA ALA A 124 -0.76 1.58 14.38
C ALA A 124 -0.47 3.00 14.94
N GLU A 125 -1.36 3.97 14.71
CA GLU A 125 -1.26 5.33 15.23
C GLU A 125 -1.64 5.47 16.72
N ASN A 126 -2.40 4.53 17.30
CA ASN A 126 -2.98 4.66 18.64
C ASN A 126 -2.37 3.74 19.72
N ASP A 127 -1.36 2.92 19.40
CA ASP A 127 -0.68 2.08 20.41
C ASP A 127 0.61 2.74 20.91
N TRP A 128 0.50 3.53 21.99
CA TRP A 128 1.61 4.27 22.61
C TRP A 128 2.84 3.39 22.92
N ARG A 129 2.64 2.09 23.14
CA ARG A 129 3.71 1.14 23.45
C ARG A 129 4.49 0.75 22.21
N MET A 130 3.81 0.61 21.07
CA MET A 130 4.45 0.42 19.76
C MET A 130 5.17 1.71 19.36
N LYS A 131 4.55 2.88 19.54
CA LYS A 131 5.19 4.18 19.30
C LYS A 131 6.48 4.34 20.12
N LYS A 132 6.46 4.01 21.43
CA LYS A 132 7.65 4.10 22.29
C LYS A 132 8.74 3.08 21.95
N LYS A 133 8.37 1.90 21.46
CA LYS A 133 9.32 0.89 20.98
C LYS A 133 9.94 1.30 19.65
N LEU A 134 9.13 1.85 18.76
CA LEU A 134 9.54 2.46 17.49
C LEU A 134 10.50 3.63 17.72
N ASP A 135 10.14 4.58 18.58
CA ASP A 135 10.99 5.72 18.97
C ASP A 135 12.34 5.26 19.55
N LYS A 136 12.35 4.16 20.31
CA LYS A 136 13.57 3.57 20.84
C LYS A 136 14.42 2.94 19.72
N MET A 137 13.82 2.16 18.84
CA MET A 137 14.51 1.57 17.68
C MET A 137 15.01 2.64 16.70
N MET A 138 14.31 3.76 16.56
CA MET A 138 14.71 4.90 15.74
C MET A 138 15.88 5.68 16.36
N LYS A 139 16.00 5.71 17.69
CA LYS A 139 17.17 6.28 18.38
C LYS A 139 18.44 5.44 18.22
N ASP A 140 18.29 4.14 18.00
CA ASP A 140 19.41 3.20 17.83
C ASP A 140 19.95 3.18 16.38
N LEU A 141 19.35 3.95 15.45
CA LEU A 141 19.81 4.11 14.08
C LEU A 141 20.70 5.35 13.92
N PRO A 142 21.78 5.30 13.11
CA PRO A 142 22.70 6.42 12.94
C PRO A 142 22.01 7.67 12.34
N PRO A 143 22.26 8.90 12.85
CA PRO A 143 21.64 10.12 12.33
C PRO A 143 22.22 10.63 11.00
N LYS A 144 21.36 11.35 10.23
CA LYS A 144 21.60 12.27 9.07
C LYS A 144 21.83 11.65 7.68
N GLU A 145 21.46 12.23 6.52
CA GLU A 145 21.11 13.60 6.10
C GLU A 145 19.71 13.73 5.43
N LEU A 146 19.14 14.94 5.48
CA LEU A 146 17.85 15.33 4.88
C LEU A 146 18.02 15.56 3.37
N LEU A 147 17.42 14.70 2.54
CA LEU A 147 17.13 15.03 1.15
C LEU A 147 15.73 15.67 1.11
N ALA A 148 15.70 16.98 0.89
CA ALA A 148 14.48 17.73 0.64
C ALA A 148 13.96 17.40 -0.77
N ALA A 149 13.16 16.35 -0.90
CA ALA A 149 12.34 16.10 -2.08
C ALA A 149 10.89 16.51 -1.79
N ASP A 150 10.23 17.08 -2.80
CA ASP A 150 8.91 17.70 -2.74
C ASP A 150 7.80 16.63 -2.73
N MET A 151 7.69 15.92 -1.60
CA MET A 151 6.79 14.77 -1.42
C MET A 151 5.34 15.22 -1.22
N SER A 152 4.61 15.50 -2.30
CA SER A 152 3.16 15.78 -2.23
C SER A 152 2.37 14.98 -3.28
N PRO A 153 1.65 13.91 -2.88
CA PRO A 153 0.82 13.13 -3.79
C PRO A 153 -0.47 13.89 -4.16
N ILE A 154 -0.91 13.73 -5.41
CA ILE A 154 -2.20 14.24 -5.91
C ILE A 154 -3.32 13.34 -5.37
N ILE A 155 -4.30 13.93 -4.68
CA ILE A 155 -5.43 13.23 -4.03
C ILE A 155 -6.71 13.40 -4.86
N ILE A 156 -7.38 12.28 -5.16
CA ILE A 156 -8.65 12.25 -5.91
C ILE A 156 -9.76 11.83 -4.93
N ASP A 157 -10.78 12.66 -4.74
CA ASP A 157 -11.96 12.37 -3.90
C ASP A 157 -13.14 11.87 -4.75
N GLU A 158 -13.92 10.92 -4.24
CA GLU A 158 -15.03 10.23 -4.93
C GLU A 158 -16.29 11.10 -5.07
N LYS A 159 -16.42 12.21 -4.33
CA LYS A 159 -17.67 12.99 -4.31
C LYS A 159 -17.59 14.41 -4.89
N ASN A 160 -16.41 15.03 -4.96
CA ASN A 160 -16.29 16.47 -5.31
C ASN A 160 -15.17 16.84 -6.30
N GLY A 161 -14.55 15.87 -6.98
CA GLY A 161 -13.44 16.17 -7.87
C GLY A 161 -12.16 16.56 -7.13
N ILE A 162 -11.05 16.56 -7.85
CA ILE A 162 -9.68 16.53 -7.33
C ILE A 162 -9.38 17.63 -6.33
N ILE A 163 -8.92 17.23 -5.14
CA ILE A 163 -8.33 18.16 -4.16
C ILE A 163 -6.85 18.22 -4.49
N TYR A 164 -6.48 19.27 -5.21
CA TYR A 164 -5.10 19.74 -5.21
C TYR A 164 -4.70 20.03 -3.75
N SER A 165 -3.51 19.57 -3.36
CA SER A 165 -2.85 20.00 -2.12
C SER A 165 -1.68 20.93 -2.47
N PRO A 166 -1.88 22.24 -2.71
CA PRO A 166 -0.78 23.19 -2.89
C PRO A 166 -0.31 23.87 -1.58
N SER A 167 -0.44 23.25 -0.41
CA SER A 167 0.00 23.95 0.81
C SER A 167 0.23 23.07 2.04
N LEU A 168 1.35 22.34 2.06
CA LEU A 168 2.11 22.17 3.32
C LEU A 168 3.12 23.32 3.49
N LYS A 169 3.72 23.80 2.38
CA LYS A 169 4.70 24.91 2.43
C LYS A 169 4.12 26.24 2.89
N ARG A 170 2.82 26.51 2.66
CA ARG A 170 2.18 27.77 3.11
C ARG A 170 1.88 27.77 4.61
N SER A 171 1.47 26.63 5.17
CA SER A 171 1.28 26.48 6.63
C SER A 171 2.62 26.49 7.37
N ASP A 172 3.65 25.84 6.83
CA ASP A 172 4.99 25.83 7.45
C ASP A 172 5.67 27.20 7.38
N TYR A 173 5.49 27.93 6.26
CA TYR A 173 5.94 29.31 6.12
C TYR A 173 5.15 30.25 7.05
N MET A 174 3.83 30.12 7.14
CA MET A 174 3.02 30.88 8.10
C MET A 174 3.39 30.56 9.54
N ALA A 175 3.65 29.29 9.88
CA ALA A 175 4.07 28.86 11.20
C ALA A 175 5.46 29.41 11.56
N ARG A 176 6.43 29.38 10.62
CA ARG A 176 7.73 30.04 10.78
C ARG A 176 7.58 31.55 10.96
N ARG A 177 6.74 32.20 10.14
CA ARG A 177 6.48 33.64 10.23
C ARG A 177 5.80 34.02 11.56
N LEU A 178 4.84 33.24 12.05
CA LEU A 178 4.18 33.44 13.35
C LEU A 178 5.16 33.22 14.50
N LYS A 179 6.06 32.25 14.38
CA LYS A 179 7.12 32.00 15.37
C LYS A 179 8.16 33.11 15.39
N ASP A 180 8.63 33.57 14.23
CA ASP A 180 9.52 34.74 14.12
C ASP A 180 8.86 36.02 14.65
N MET A 181 7.55 36.20 14.44
CA MET A 181 6.79 37.31 15.02
C MET A 181 6.69 37.19 16.55
N LYS A 182 6.47 35.98 17.07
CA LYS A 182 6.39 35.71 18.51
C LYS A 182 7.75 35.89 19.19
N ASP A 183 8.82 35.36 18.61
CA ASP A 183 10.19 35.49 19.11
C ASP A 183 10.64 36.95 19.08
N LYS A 184 10.22 37.74 18.08
CA LYS A 184 10.44 39.19 18.08
C LYS A 184 9.68 39.91 19.19
N HIS A 185 8.48 39.46 19.54
CA HIS A 185 7.68 40.06 20.60
C HIS A 185 8.16 39.63 22.01
N GLU A 186 8.78 38.45 22.13
CA GLU A 186 9.32 37.90 23.37
C GLU A 186 10.77 38.37 23.66
N ASN A 187 11.57 38.66 22.62
CA ASN A 187 12.93 39.21 22.75
C ASN A 187 12.97 40.74 22.93
N ILE A 188 11.82 41.40 23.03
CA ILE A 188 11.73 42.80 23.45
C ILE A 188 11.26 42.78 24.91
N SER A 189 12.19 42.52 25.83
CA SER A 189 11.93 42.71 27.26
C SER A 189 12.01 44.20 27.63
N PRO A 190 11.26 44.63 28.66
CA PRO A 190 10.77 45.99 28.81
C PRO A 190 11.80 46.87 29.51
N THR A 191 12.20 47.97 28.87
CA THR A 191 12.84 49.09 29.57
C THR A 191 11.87 50.25 29.58
N ALA A 192 11.32 50.49 30.77
CA ALA A 192 10.47 51.63 31.07
C ALA A 192 11.23 52.95 30.94
N SER A 193 10.46 53.99 30.60
CA SER A 193 10.67 55.40 30.93
C SER A 193 11.89 56.12 30.34
N GLN A 194 11.63 57.05 29.42
CA GLN A 194 11.81 58.49 29.65
C GLN A 194 11.24 59.31 28.48
N MET A 195 10.32 60.23 28.82
CA MET A 195 10.16 61.63 28.33
C MET A 195 10.02 61.86 26.80
N SER A 196 9.27 62.81 26.26
CA SER A 196 8.18 63.73 26.61
C SER A 196 7.95 64.53 25.31
N GLU A 197 6.69 64.80 24.94
CA GLU A 197 6.24 65.91 24.05
C GLU A 197 6.79 65.94 22.60
N SER A 198 6.11 66.39 21.53
CA SER A 198 4.78 66.94 21.22
C SER A 198 4.67 67.05 19.68
N CYS A 199 3.47 67.39 19.20
CA CYS A 199 3.11 67.91 17.87
C CYS A 199 2.88 66.95 16.67
N SER A 200 1.68 67.07 16.14
CA SER A 200 1.11 66.49 14.91
C SER A 200 1.15 67.55 13.75
N PRO A 201 0.40 67.41 12.64
CA PRO A 201 0.64 66.55 11.48
C PRO A 201 0.64 67.34 10.13
N MET A 202 1.31 66.90 9.06
CA MET A 202 0.89 67.21 7.68
C MET A 202 1.51 66.28 6.64
N GLY A 203 0.72 65.90 5.63
CA GLY A 203 1.09 64.93 4.60
C GLY A 203 1.83 65.49 3.38
N LEU A 204 2.12 64.60 2.42
CA LEU A 204 1.88 64.72 0.97
C LEU A 204 2.64 63.61 0.21
N LYS A 205 2.08 63.23 -0.94
CA LYS A 205 2.44 62.11 -1.84
C LYS A 205 3.82 62.26 -2.51
N PRO A 206 4.47 61.17 -2.96
CA PRO A 206 5.63 61.24 -3.85
C PRO A 206 5.24 61.30 -5.34
N SER A 207 6.01 62.08 -6.10
CA SER A 207 5.94 62.27 -7.56
C SER A 207 6.89 61.35 -8.34
N LEU A 208 6.50 61.11 -9.59
CA LEU A 208 7.15 60.35 -10.67
C LEU A 208 8.53 60.90 -11.09
N GLY A 209 9.39 60.03 -11.63
CA GLY A 209 10.44 60.44 -12.58
C GLY A 209 11.62 59.49 -12.77
N SER A 210 11.59 58.78 -13.90
CA SER A 210 12.74 58.46 -14.78
C SER A 210 13.59 57.18 -14.55
N SER A 211 13.61 56.37 -15.62
CA SER A 211 14.40 55.16 -15.91
C SER A 211 15.90 55.44 -16.11
N PRO A 212 16.77 54.41 -16.10
CA PRO A 212 17.38 54.03 -17.40
C PRO A 212 17.73 52.52 -17.61
N THR A 213 17.87 52.14 -18.90
CA THR A 213 18.74 51.09 -19.55
C THR A 213 18.61 49.60 -19.14
N VAL A 214 18.12 48.65 -19.98
CA VAL A 214 18.59 48.04 -21.26
C VAL A 214 19.79 47.08 -21.13
N PHE A 215 19.58 45.80 -21.49
CA PHE A 215 20.40 44.85 -22.32
C PHE A 215 19.84 43.41 -22.10
N LYS A 216 18.92 42.85 -22.91
CA LYS A 216 18.95 42.31 -24.28
C LYS A 216 19.86 41.08 -24.49
N PHE A 217 19.24 39.89 -24.57
CA PHE A 217 19.78 38.68 -25.21
C PHE A 217 18.83 38.31 -26.37
N GLN A 218 19.39 38.09 -27.56
CA GLN A 218 18.65 37.66 -28.75
C GLN A 218 19.45 36.53 -29.42
N CYS A 219 18.70 35.54 -29.89
CA CYS A 219 19.12 34.34 -30.61
C CYS A 219 19.38 34.65 -32.10
N GLY A 220 20.19 33.82 -32.77
CA GLY A 220 20.30 33.76 -34.23
C GLY A 220 21.44 32.86 -34.67
N GLY A 221 21.12 31.82 -35.45
CA GLY A 221 22.03 30.75 -35.88
C GLY A 221 22.54 30.85 -37.32
N ASN A 222 22.72 29.66 -37.92
CA ASN A 222 23.18 29.28 -39.28
C ASN A 222 24.70 29.01 -39.36
N GLU A 223 25.25 28.03 -40.08
CA GLU A 223 24.77 26.94 -40.95
C GLU A 223 25.97 25.97 -41.23
N CYS A 224 25.68 24.83 -41.86
CA CYS A 224 26.47 23.61 -42.10
C CYS A 224 27.74 23.70 -42.98
N LEU A 225 28.66 22.71 -42.86
CA LEU A 225 29.20 21.96 -44.02
C LEU A 225 29.87 20.61 -43.64
N VAL A 226 30.02 19.76 -44.66
CA VAL A 226 30.19 18.29 -44.73
C VAL A 226 31.67 17.88 -44.93
N ALA A 227 32.11 16.70 -44.43
CA ALA A 227 33.02 15.77 -45.13
C ALA A 227 33.32 14.49 -44.31
N ALA A 228 33.62 13.40 -45.02
CA ALA A 228 33.62 11.99 -44.61
C ALA A 228 35.03 11.34 -44.61
N ALA A 229 35.06 10.02 -44.31
CA ALA A 229 36.08 9.00 -44.63
C ALA A 229 37.31 8.85 -43.68
N PHE A 230 37.93 7.68 -43.42
CA PHE A 230 37.65 6.23 -43.50
C PHE A 230 38.85 5.51 -42.81
N THR A 231 38.61 4.35 -42.18
CA THR A 231 39.48 3.13 -41.97
C THR A 231 40.95 3.21 -41.48
N GLU A 232 41.34 2.40 -40.47
CA GLU A 232 42.04 1.09 -40.59
C GLU A 232 42.58 0.54 -39.23
N ILE A 233 42.61 -0.80 -39.12
CA ILE A 233 43.36 -1.66 -38.15
C ILE A 233 44.55 -2.28 -38.94
N PRO A 234 45.66 -2.75 -38.33
CA PRO A 234 45.86 -4.22 -38.17
C PRO A 234 46.77 -4.72 -36.99
N SER A 235 46.55 -6.00 -36.60
CA SER A 235 47.49 -7.12 -36.24
C SER A 235 48.53 -6.98 -35.12
N ASP A 236 49.03 -7.99 -34.40
CA ASP A 236 48.78 -9.42 -34.10
C ASP A 236 49.86 -9.82 -33.07
N ALA A 237 49.59 -10.73 -32.12
CA ALA A 237 50.61 -11.60 -31.51
C ALA A 237 49.95 -12.78 -30.78
N GLU A 238 50.26 -13.98 -31.26
CA GLU A 238 49.84 -15.28 -30.73
C GLU A 238 50.53 -15.63 -29.41
N GLY A 239 49.80 -16.38 -28.56
CA GLY A 239 50.32 -17.07 -27.38
C GLY A 239 49.39 -18.22 -26.99
N ASN A 240 49.77 -19.42 -27.39
CA ASN A 240 49.01 -20.67 -27.26
C ASN A 240 49.26 -21.30 -25.87
N HIS A 241 48.23 -21.49 -25.03
CA HIS A 241 48.23 -22.52 -23.98
C HIS A 241 46.82 -23.05 -23.70
N ASN A 242 46.70 -24.36 -23.91
CA ASN A 242 45.59 -25.24 -23.58
C ASN A 242 45.43 -25.31 -22.05
N ASP A 243 44.23 -25.07 -21.52
CA ASP A 243 43.79 -25.73 -20.29
C ASP A 243 42.26 -25.83 -20.27
N ASN A 244 41.80 -27.08 -20.19
CA ASN A 244 40.42 -27.47 -19.93
C ASN A 244 39.98 -26.93 -18.56
N LEU A 245 39.04 -25.99 -18.52
CA LEU A 245 38.12 -25.82 -17.39
C LEU A 245 36.83 -25.16 -17.87
N SER A 246 35.73 -25.89 -17.68
CA SER A 246 34.35 -25.45 -17.91
C SER A 246 34.09 -24.05 -17.35
N PRO A 247 33.57 -23.09 -18.14
CA PRO A 247 33.06 -21.85 -17.57
C PRO A 247 31.68 -22.16 -17.00
N GLN A 248 31.64 -22.43 -15.69
CA GLN A 248 30.47 -22.06 -14.90
C GLN A 248 30.30 -20.55 -15.13
N LYS A 249 29.38 -20.17 -16.03
CA LYS A 249 28.89 -18.81 -16.12
C LYS A 249 28.27 -18.49 -14.75
N MET A 250 29.05 -17.84 -13.90
CA MET A 250 28.52 -16.93 -12.90
C MET A 250 27.66 -15.94 -13.67
N VAL A 251 26.36 -16.21 -13.70
CA VAL A 251 25.37 -15.19 -14.03
C VAL A 251 25.48 -14.22 -12.87
N ASN A 252 26.28 -13.17 -13.04
CA ASN A 252 26.09 -11.94 -12.29
C ASN A 252 24.72 -11.44 -12.73
N GLU A 253 23.66 -11.98 -12.12
CA GLU A 253 22.36 -11.34 -12.13
C GLU A 253 22.59 -9.98 -11.47
N THR A 254 22.74 -8.94 -12.29
CA THR A 254 22.54 -7.57 -11.85
C THR A 254 21.15 -7.54 -11.26
N LYS A 255 21.08 -7.73 -9.94
CA LYS A 255 19.85 -7.82 -9.16
C LYS A 255 19.10 -6.52 -9.39
N VAL A 256 18.08 -6.56 -10.25
CA VAL A 256 17.28 -5.39 -10.60
C VAL A 256 16.73 -4.85 -9.28
N MET A 257 17.18 -3.66 -8.89
CA MET A 257 16.73 -3.03 -7.66
C MET A 257 15.26 -2.68 -7.83
N ARG A 258 14.42 -3.30 -6.99
CA ARG A 258 12.99 -3.02 -6.99
C ARG A 258 12.75 -1.64 -6.42
N THR A 259 11.76 -0.91 -6.95
CA THR A 259 11.41 0.41 -6.42
C THR A 259 10.18 0.37 -5.52
N LEU A 260 10.17 1.25 -4.51
CA LEU A 260 9.10 1.46 -3.56
C LEU A 260 8.61 2.90 -3.65
N VAL A 261 7.30 3.09 -3.74
CA VAL A 261 6.65 4.40 -3.78
C VAL A 261 5.88 4.64 -2.49
N MET A 262 5.96 5.86 -1.95
CA MET A 262 5.14 6.29 -0.82
C MET A 262 4.01 7.19 -1.33
N THR A 263 2.79 6.95 -0.85
CA THR A 263 1.64 7.81 -1.20
C THR A 263 0.77 8.10 0.02
N SER A 264 0.08 9.24 0.01
CA SER A 264 -0.75 9.75 1.12
C SER A 264 -0.06 9.66 2.50
N MET A 265 1.25 9.89 2.55
CA MET A 265 2.07 9.62 3.73
C MET A 265 2.52 10.93 4.39
N PRO A 266 2.23 11.17 5.68
CA PRO A 266 2.80 12.29 6.43
C PRO A 266 4.32 12.22 6.53
N THR A 267 5.00 13.37 6.62
CA THR A 267 6.47 13.47 6.64
C THR A 267 7.14 12.61 7.72
N GLU A 268 6.53 12.51 8.92
CA GLU A 268 7.02 11.67 10.01
C GLU A 268 7.09 10.19 9.58
N LYS A 269 6.01 9.69 8.95
CA LYS A 269 5.97 8.31 8.46
C LYS A 269 6.90 8.10 7.26
N GLN A 270 7.01 9.07 6.35
CA GLN A 270 7.95 9.00 5.22
C GLN A 270 9.39 8.80 5.69
N HIS A 271 9.81 9.54 6.72
CA HIS A 271 11.15 9.40 7.30
C HIS A 271 11.39 7.97 7.82
N THR A 272 10.40 7.38 8.49
CA THR A 272 10.47 5.99 8.95
C THR A 272 10.66 5.02 7.78
N VAL A 273 9.89 5.16 6.69
CA VAL A 273 10.07 4.31 5.49
C VAL A 273 11.48 4.44 4.92
N VAL A 274 11.99 5.66 4.77
CA VAL A 274 13.35 5.91 4.26
C VAL A 274 14.40 5.24 5.12
N GLN A 275 14.27 5.33 6.45
CA GLN A 275 15.19 4.67 7.38
C GLN A 275 15.14 3.14 7.28
N VAL A 276 13.93 2.57 7.19
CA VAL A 276 13.74 1.11 7.06
C VAL A 276 14.34 0.59 5.76
N VAL A 277 14.06 1.26 4.63
CA VAL A 277 14.62 0.88 3.33
C VAL A 277 16.15 0.99 3.33
N LYS A 278 16.73 2.03 3.94
CA LYS A 278 18.18 2.15 4.10
C LYS A 278 18.78 1.04 4.97
N ALA A 279 18.10 0.65 6.04
CA ALA A 279 18.59 -0.36 6.98
C ALA A 279 18.47 -1.79 6.43
N LEU A 280 17.36 -2.12 5.75
CA LEU A 280 17.11 -3.48 5.23
C LEU A 280 17.62 -3.67 3.78
N GLY A 281 17.84 -2.58 3.05
CA GLY A 281 18.23 -2.61 1.64
C GLY A 281 17.16 -3.23 0.73
N GLY A 282 17.54 -3.52 -0.52
CA GLY A 282 16.69 -4.23 -1.48
C GLY A 282 15.67 -3.37 -2.24
N PHE A 283 15.40 -2.14 -1.77
CA PHE A 283 14.54 -1.17 -2.45
C PHE A 283 15.24 0.16 -2.73
N SER A 284 14.85 0.81 -3.83
CA SER A 284 15.08 2.23 -4.08
C SER A 284 13.76 3.00 -3.96
N ILE A 285 13.77 4.16 -3.30
CA ILE A 285 12.55 4.96 -3.11
C ILE A 285 12.40 5.92 -4.30
N VAL A 286 11.22 5.92 -4.92
CA VAL A 286 10.87 6.81 -6.03
C VAL A 286 9.54 7.51 -5.77
N ASP A 287 9.37 8.71 -6.34
CA ASP A 287 8.21 9.58 -6.04
C ASP A 287 6.95 9.17 -6.82
N ARG A 288 7.14 8.59 -8.01
CA ARG A 288 6.08 8.17 -8.92
C ARG A 288 6.27 6.71 -9.30
N VAL A 289 5.16 5.99 -9.42
CA VAL A 289 5.18 4.61 -9.92
C VAL A 289 5.76 4.55 -11.33
N CYS A 290 6.72 3.65 -11.54
CA CYS A 290 7.37 3.37 -12.81
C CYS A 290 7.42 1.85 -13.06
N GLU A 291 8.04 1.42 -14.15
CA GLU A 291 8.11 0.01 -14.58
C GLU A 291 8.83 -0.91 -13.56
N SER A 292 9.83 -0.39 -12.85
CA SER A 292 10.55 -1.12 -11.80
C SER A 292 9.82 -1.15 -10.46
N THR A 293 8.69 -0.44 -10.34
CA THR A 293 7.95 -0.33 -9.08
C THR A 293 7.21 -1.62 -8.81
N THR A 294 7.44 -2.15 -7.61
CA THR A 294 6.81 -3.38 -7.15
C THR A 294 5.94 -3.15 -5.93
N HIS A 295 6.23 -2.10 -5.15
CA HIS A 295 5.55 -1.81 -3.89
C HIS A 295 5.11 -0.35 -3.83
N VAL A 296 3.86 -0.12 -3.46
CA VAL A 296 3.29 1.19 -3.16
C VAL A 296 2.77 1.14 -1.74
N VAL A 297 3.38 1.94 -0.85
CA VAL A 297 3.00 2.02 0.56
C VAL A 297 2.16 3.28 0.78
N SER A 298 0.93 3.08 1.24
CA SER A 298 0.00 4.18 1.51
C SER A 298 -0.08 4.53 2.99
N GLY A 299 -0.07 5.83 3.28
CA GLY A 299 -0.28 6.35 4.63
C GLY A 299 -1.74 6.49 5.04
N GLY A 300 -2.67 6.29 4.11
CA GLY A 300 -4.12 6.29 4.33
C GLY A 300 -4.89 5.72 3.12
N HIS A 301 -6.21 5.71 3.17
CA HIS A 301 -7.07 5.04 2.18
C HIS A 301 -7.50 5.95 1.01
N ARG A 302 -6.67 6.92 0.64
CA ARG A 302 -7.01 7.88 -0.42
C ARG A 302 -6.67 7.31 -1.79
N ARG A 303 -7.60 7.45 -2.74
CA ARG A 303 -7.34 7.18 -4.15
C ARG A 303 -6.41 8.26 -4.71
N THR A 304 -5.14 7.90 -4.89
CA THR A 304 -4.14 8.78 -5.50
C THR A 304 -3.70 8.22 -6.84
N LEU A 305 -3.06 9.04 -7.66
CA LEU A 305 -2.53 8.59 -8.94
C LEU A 305 -1.53 7.43 -8.78
N ASN A 306 -0.68 7.46 -7.74
CA ASN A 306 0.25 6.36 -7.45
C ASN A 306 -0.47 5.06 -7.08
N ILE A 307 -1.64 5.11 -6.44
CA ILE A 307 -2.47 3.92 -6.19
C ILE A 307 -2.98 3.36 -7.52
N LEU A 308 -3.55 4.22 -8.38
CA LEU A 308 -4.09 3.79 -9.68
C LEU A 308 -3.01 3.23 -10.60
N LEU A 309 -1.85 3.88 -10.69
CA LEU A 309 -0.70 3.38 -11.46
C LEU A 309 -0.16 2.07 -10.88
N GLY A 310 -0.18 1.93 -9.55
CA GLY A 310 0.21 0.70 -8.88
C GLY A 310 -0.75 -0.46 -9.19
N ILE A 311 -2.06 -0.21 -9.17
CA ILE A 311 -3.09 -1.19 -9.57
C ILE A 311 -2.90 -1.57 -11.04
N ALA A 312 -2.79 -0.59 -11.94
CA ALA A 312 -2.62 -0.82 -13.38
C ALA A 312 -1.38 -1.66 -13.72
N ARG A 313 -0.33 -1.57 -12.89
CA ARG A 313 0.89 -2.38 -13.03
C ARG A 313 0.87 -3.67 -12.23
N GLY A 314 -0.13 -3.94 -11.40
CA GLY A 314 -0.16 -5.10 -10.51
C GLY A 314 0.92 -5.05 -9.41
N CYS A 315 1.24 -3.86 -8.90
CA CYS A 315 2.12 -3.68 -7.74
C CYS A 315 1.40 -4.08 -6.44
N TRP A 316 2.17 -4.39 -5.40
CA TRP A 316 1.65 -4.49 -4.04
C TRP A 316 1.18 -3.11 -3.55
N ILE A 317 -0.09 -3.02 -3.14
CA ILE A 317 -0.66 -1.82 -2.53
C ILE A 317 -0.82 -2.05 -1.03
N LEU A 318 0.09 -1.50 -0.23
CA LEU A 318 0.24 -1.88 1.18
C LEU A 318 -0.06 -0.72 2.12
N SER A 319 -0.52 -1.05 3.32
CA SER A 319 -0.61 -0.10 4.43
C SER A 319 0.78 0.22 5.01
N PHE A 320 0.90 1.36 5.69
CA PHE A 320 2.11 1.70 6.44
C PHE A 320 2.47 0.68 7.54
N GLU A 321 1.52 -0.14 7.99
CA GLU A 321 1.77 -1.15 9.01
C GLU A 321 2.80 -2.19 8.56
N TRP A 322 2.84 -2.52 7.26
CA TRP A 322 3.84 -3.43 6.70
C TRP A 322 5.27 -2.96 7.00
N ILE A 323 5.55 -1.67 6.85
CA ILE A 323 6.86 -1.06 7.15
C ILE A 323 7.20 -1.19 8.64
N LEU A 324 6.23 -0.95 9.52
CA LEU A 324 6.44 -1.05 10.96
C LEU A 324 6.78 -2.48 11.39
N TRP A 325 6.11 -3.46 10.80
CA TRP A 325 6.38 -4.87 11.09
C TRP A 325 7.69 -5.35 10.46
N CYS A 326 8.05 -4.87 9.26
CA CYS A 326 9.38 -5.12 8.68
C CYS A 326 10.50 -4.60 9.60
N LEU A 327 10.32 -3.41 10.16
CA LEU A 327 11.27 -2.82 11.11
C LEU A 327 11.38 -3.63 12.41
N GLU A 328 10.24 -4.04 12.97
CA GLU A 328 10.18 -4.84 14.20
C GLU A 328 10.86 -6.21 14.01
N GLN A 329 10.68 -6.85 12.86
CA GLN A 329 11.30 -8.16 12.53
C GLN A 329 12.71 -8.02 11.92
N ARG A 330 13.15 -6.80 11.60
CA ARG A 330 14.41 -6.49 10.90
C ARG A 330 14.60 -7.23 9.57
N GLN A 331 13.50 -7.47 8.85
CA GLN A 331 13.50 -8.13 7.54
C GLN A 331 12.22 -7.76 6.77
N TRP A 332 12.24 -7.90 5.44
CA TRP A 332 11.04 -7.79 4.63
C TRP A 332 10.13 -9.00 4.91
N ILE A 333 8.91 -8.73 5.39
CA ILE A 333 7.94 -9.76 5.74
C ILE A 333 6.89 -9.93 4.63
N PRO A 334 6.11 -11.03 4.63
CA PRO A 334 5.03 -11.23 3.66
C PRO A 334 4.06 -10.04 3.61
N GLU A 335 3.76 -9.61 2.40
CA GLU A 335 3.03 -8.39 2.08
C GLU A 335 1.50 -8.57 2.21
N GLU A 336 1.00 -9.76 1.85
CA GLU A 336 -0.43 -10.11 1.75
C GLU A 336 -1.29 -9.70 2.96
N PRO A 337 -0.86 -9.87 4.23
CA PRO A 337 -1.67 -9.45 5.38
C PRO A 337 -1.88 -7.94 5.52
N TYR A 338 -1.12 -7.14 4.77
CA TYR A 338 -1.12 -5.68 4.83
C TYR A 338 -1.60 -5.04 3.53
N GLU A 339 -2.06 -5.85 2.58
CA GLU A 339 -2.62 -5.40 1.32
C GLU A 339 -3.95 -4.66 1.54
N LEU A 340 -4.12 -3.50 0.92
CA LEU A 340 -5.31 -2.64 1.06
C LEU A 340 -6.46 -3.12 0.17
N SER A 341 -6.74 -4.43 0.17
CA SER A 341 -7.71 -5.08 -0.71
C SER A 341 -9.16 -4.63 -0.45
N ASP A 342 -9.49 -4.30 0.80
CA ASP A 342 -10.85 -3.86 1.16
C ASP A 342 -11.22 -2.51 0.52
N GLN A 343 -10.25 -1.60 0.40
CA GLN A 343 -10.47 -0.27 -0.19
C GLN A 343 -10.18 -0.23 -1.68
N PHE A 344 -9.28 -1.10 -2.15
CA PHE A 344 -8.90 -1.21 -3.55
C PHE A 344 -9.00 -2.66 -4.02
N PRO A 345 -10.20 -3.18 -4.30
CA PRO A 345 -10.41 -4.58 -4.67
C PRO A 345 -9.61 -5.00 -5.92
N ALA A 346 -9.40 -4.06 -6.85
CA ALA A 346 -8.61 -4.29 -8.05
C ALA A 346 -7.13 -4.60 -7.75
N ALA A 347 -6.57 -4.11 -6.65
CA ALA A 347 -5.14 -4.24 -6.33
C ALA A 347 -4.71 -5.72 -6.26
N GLN A 348 -5.44 -6.52 -5.48
CA GLN A 348 -5.13 -7.94 -5.29
C GLN A 348 -5.29 -8.74 -6.59
N ILE A 349 -6.34 -8.46 -7.38
CA ILE A 349 -6.59 -9.14 -8.64
C ILE A 349 -5.47 -8.85 -9.65
N CYS A 350 -5.13 -7.58 -9.84
CA CYS A 350 -4.10 -7.16 -10.79
C CYS A 350 -2.72 -7.69 -10.38
N ARG A 351 -2.42 -7.71 -9.08
CA ARG A 351 -1.19 -8.30 -8.54
C ARG A 351 -1.10 -9.81 -8.85
N LEU A 352 -2.17 -10.55 -8.60
CA LEU A 352 -2.21 -11.99 -8.89
C LEU A 352 -2.05 -12.26 -10.39
N GLN A 353 -2.71 -11.46 -11.24
CA GLN A 353 -2.53 -11.52 -12.69
C GLN A 353 -1.08 -11.27 -13.09
N ARG A 354 -0.41 -10.25 -12.52
CA ARG A 354 1.02 -10.00 -12.76
C ARG A 354 1.88 -11.19 -12.38
N HIS A 355 1.62 -11.81 -11.23
CA HIS A 355 2.42 -12.95 -10.76
C HIS A 355 2.29 -14.19 -11.66
N LEU A 356 1.10 -14.39 -12.24
CA LEU A 356 0.83 -15.50 -13.17
C LEU A 356 1.25 -15.20 -14.62
N SER A 357 1.61 -13.95 -14.92
CA SER A 357 2.02 -13.54 -16.27
C SER A 357 3.43 -14.06 -16.57
N ALA A 358 3.61 -14.79 -17.67
CA ALA A 358 4.91 -15.28 -18.12
C ALA A 358 5.78 -14.18 -18.78
N GLY A 359 5.28 -12.96 -18.91
CA GLY A 359 5.94 -11.82 -19.55
C GLY A 359 5.59 -10.49 -18.87
N GLU A 360 5.77 -9.36 -19.56
CA GLU A 360 5.35 -8.06 -19.05
C GLU A 360 3.84 -8.06 -18.79
N HIS A 361 3.46 -7.77 -17.54
CA HIS A 361 2.07 -7.71 -17.15
C HIS A 361 1.39 -6.53 -17.85
N GLN A 362 0.37 -6.84 -18.64
CA GLN A 362 -0.48 -5.86 -19.28
C GLN A 362 -1.93 -6.24 -19.02
N GLN A 363 -2.74 -5.24 -18.67
CA GLN A 363 -4.17 -5.41 -18.44
C GLN A 363 -4.95 -5.24 -19.74
N ASP A 364 -6.15 -5.79 -19.78
CA ASP A 364 -7.05 -5.79 -20.94
C ASP A 364 -8.37 -5.04 -20.68
N LEU A 365 -8.47 -4.33 -19.54
CA LEU A 365 -9.68 -3.64 -19.09
C LEU A 365 -10.32 -2.77 -20.19
N PHE A 366 -9.50 -1.99 -20.92
CA PHE A 366 -9.96 -1.09 -21.99
C PHE A 366 -9.72 -1.63 -23.41
N GLN A 367 -9.35 -2.91 -23.58
CA GLN A 367 -8.96 -3.45 -24.89
C GLN A 367 -10.06 -3.35 -25.95
N ASN A 368 -11.33 -3.52 -25.55
CA ASN A 368 -12.48 -3.47 -26.44
C ASN A 368 -13.12 -2.08 -26.53
N GLN A 369 -12.46 -1.06 -26.01
CA GLN A 369 -12.96 0.32 -26.01
C GLN A 369 -12.47 1.06 -27.26
N PRO A 370 -13.30 1.99 -27.80
CA PRO A 370 -12.87 2.81 -28.93
C PRO A 370 -11.71 3.72 -28.51
N ALA A 371 -10.97 4.21 -29.49
CA ALA A 371 -9.81 5.03 -29.21
C ALA A 371 -10.19 6.31 -28.43
N MET A 372 -9.41 6.59 -27.39
CA MET A 372 -9.69 7.65 -26.43
C MET A 372 -8.80 8.86 -26.69
N PHE A 373 -9.39 10.05 -26.68
CA PHE A 373 -8.65 11.30 -26.61
C PHE A 373 -8.81 11.89 -25.21
N VAL A 374 -7.73 12.36 -24.61
CA VAL A 374 -7.77 13.02 -23.29
C VAL A 374 -7.50 14.51 -23.47
N SER A 375 -8.39 15.35 -22.91
CA SER A 375 -8.27 16.80 -22.95
C SER A 375 -6.98 17.27 -22.26
N LEU A 376 -6.34 18.31 -22.81
CA LEU A 376 -5.14 18.94 -22.21
C LEU A 376 -5.45 19.65 -20.87
N LEU A 377 -6.72 19.96 -20.64
CA LEU A 377 -7.21 20.58 -19.41
C LEU A 377 -7.66 19.54 -18.38
N SER A 378 -7.43 18.25 -18.64
CA SER A 378 -7.94 17.18 -17.82
C SER A 378 -7.37 17.20 -16.41
N GLN A 379 -8.17 16.69 -15.49
CA GLN A 379 -7.77 16.50 -14.10
C GLN A 379 -8.10 15.05 -13.71
N PRO A 380 -7.11 14.18 -13.42
CA PRO A 380 -5.66 14.42 -13.28
C PRO A 380 -4.93 14.74 -14.61
N PRO A 381 -3.62 15.11 -14.57
CA PRO A 381 -2.88 15.55 -15.75
C PRO A 381 -2.95 14.55 -16.92
N THR A 382 -3.12 15.06 -18.14
CA THR A 382 -3.34 14.28 -19.36
C THR A 382 -2.35 13.13 -19.54
N GLN A 383 -1.06 13.39 -19.35
CA GLN A 383 -0.01 12.36 -19.50
C GLN A 383 -0.22 11.15 -18.58
N SER A 384 -0.73 11.40 -17.36
CA SER A 384 -0.98 10.33 -16.39
C SER A 384 -2.24 9.53 -16.72
N LEU A 385 -3.25 10.17 -17.29
CA LEU A 385 -4.44 9.47 -17.80
C LEU A 385 -4.12 8.64 -19.03
N LEU A 386 -3.32 9.18 -19.97
CA LEU A 386 -2.86 8.45 -21.15
C LEU A 386 -2.11 7.19 -20.74
N GLU A 387 -1.15 7.32 -19.81
CA GLU A 387 -0.41 6.18 -19.27
C GLU A 387 -1.32 5.15 -18.61
N LEU A 388 -2.31 5.57 -17.82
CA LEU A 388 -3.29 4.64 -17.22
C LEU A 388 -4.10 3.89 -18.28
N ILE A 389 -4.57 4.58 -19.33
CA ILE A 389 -5.33 3.96 -20.41
C ILE A 389 -4.47 2.91 -21.12
N GLU A 390 -3.24 3.25 -21.47
CA GLU A 390 -2.31 2.35 -22.18
C GLU A 390 -1.95 1.11 -21.34
N LEU A 391 -1.65 1.28 -20.05
CA LEU A 391 -1.37 0.15 -19.15
C LEU A 391 -2.57 -0.78 -18.98
N CYS A 392 -3.77 -0.22 -19.04
CA CYS A 392 -5.03 -0.94 -18.99
C CYS A 392 -5.50 -1.47 -20.35
N GLY A 393 -4.62 -1.48 -21.37
CA GLY A 393 -4.87 -2.08 -22.68
C GLY A 393 -5.70 -1.22 -23.64
N GLY A 394 -5.99 0.03 -23.27
CA GLY A 394 -6.76 0.96 -24.08
C GLY A 394 -5.94 1.63 -25.18
N THR A 395 -6.63 2.04 -26.24
CA THR A 395 -6.01 2.78 -27.35
C THR A 395 -6.17 4.28 -27.16
N VAL A 396 -5.08 5.04 -27.22
CA VAL A 396 -5.10 6.51 -27.12
C VAL A 396 -4.85 7.17 -28.48
N CYS A 397 -5.49 8.32 -28.71
CA CYS A 397 -5.35 9.13 -29.93
C CYS A 397 -4.81 10.52 -29.62
N LYS A 398 -3.95 11.02 -30.51
CA LYS A 398 -3.40 12.39 -30.42
C LYS A 398 -4.39 13.46 -30.90
N THR A 399 -5.38 13.07 -31.70
CA THR A 399 -6.36 14.01 -32.29
C THR A 399 -7.79 13.58 -32.00
N VAL A 400 -8.65 14.55 -31.70
CA VAL A 400 -10.07 14.33 -31.41
C VAL A 400 -10.83 13.70 -32.57
N ARG A 401 -10.37 13.92 -33.81
CA ARG A 401 -11.02 13.40 -35.02
C ARG A 401 -11.00 11.87 -35.11
N GLN A 402 -10.05 11.23 -34.45
CA GLN A 402 -9.87 9.78 -34.44
C GLN A 402 -10.49 9.13 -33.20
N ALA A 403 -11.01 9.92 -32.26
CA ALA A 403 -11.47 9.45 -30.97
C ALA A 403 -12.95 9.06 -31.00
N GLY A 404 -13.27 7.86 -30.53
CA GLY A 404 -14.64 7.46 -30.22
C GLY A 404 -15.09 7.92 -28.83
N ILE A 405 -14.14 8.13 -27.91
CA ILE A 405 -14.39 8.69 -26.57
C ILE A 405 -13.46 9.88 -26.35
N CYS A 406 -14.02 11.00 -25.90
CA CYS A 406 -13.28 12.18 -25.47
C CYS A 406 -13.37 12.29 -23.94
N VAL A 407 -12.23 12.30 -23.26
CA VAL A 407 -12.17 12.33 -21.79
C VAL A 407 -11.78 13.72 -21.31
N GLY A 408 -12.58 14.27 -20.41
CA GLY A 408 -12.47 15.64 -19.90
C GLY A 408 -13.16 16.65 -20.80
N ARG A 409 -13.38 17.86 -20.26
CA ARG A 409 -14.07 18.94 -20.99
C ARG A 409 -13.30 19.35 -22.24
N TYR A 410 -14.01 19.44 -23.36
CA TYR A 410 -13.47 19.87 -24.65
C TYR A 410 -14.50 20.70 -25.42
N SER A 411 -14.12 21.89 -25.86
CA SER A 411 -15.01 22.86 -26.52
C SER A 411 -14.95 22.87 -28.05
N GLY A 412 -14.11 22.04 -28.66
CA GLY A 412 -13.95 21.97 -30.11
C GLY A 412 -14.95 21.04 -30.80
N ARG A 413 -14.93 21.02 -32.15
CA ARG A 413 -15.73 20.08 -32.94
C ARG A 413 -15.26 18.64 -32.71
N ARG A 414 -16.22 17.73 -32.53
CA ARG A 414 -16.02 16.29 -32.31
C ARG A 414 -16.66 15.49 -33.46
N PRO A 415 -16.17 14.28 -33.77
CA PRO A 415 -16.83 13.36 -34.69
C PRO A 415 -18.26 13.03 -34.26
N GLU A 416 -19.14 12.77 -35.21
CA GLU A 416 -20.49 12.26 -34.93
C GLU A 416 -20.39 10.90 -34.22
N GLY A 417 -21.15 10.72 -33.13
CA GLY A 417 -21.09 9.51 -32.30
C GLY A 417 -19.96 9.48 -31.25
N CYS A 418 -19.06 10.48 -31.22
CA CYS A 418 -18.05 10.61 -30.17
C CYS A 418 -18.72 10.99 -28.84
N ARG A 419 -18.54 10.18 -27.79
CA ARG A 419 -19.03 10.52 -26.43
C ARG A 419 -18.00 11.33 -25.68
N MET A 420 -18.46 12.25 -24.82
CA MET A 420 -17.59 13.04 -23.96
C MET A 420 -17.81 12.59 -22.52
N LEU A 421 -16.78 12.02 -21.90
CA LEU A 421 -16.84 11.45 -20.56
C LEU A 421 -15.95 12.23 -19.60
N SER A 422 -16.31 12.23 -18.32
CA SER A 422 -15.45 12.76 -17.26
C SER A 422 -14.26 11.83 -17.01
N GLU A 423 -13.18 12.40 -16.48
CA GLU A 423 -11.97 11.67 -16.10
C GLU A 423 -12.27 10.58 -15.06
N GLN A 424 -13.29 10.79 -14.22
CA GLN A 424 -13.71 9.83 -13.20
C GLN A 424 -14.11 8.47 -13.78
N TRP A 425 -14.64 8.43 -15.01
CA TRP A 425 -14.99 7.17 -15.66
C TRP A 425 -13.79 6.21 -15.75
N ILE A 426 -12.62 6.74 -16.13
CA ILE A 426 -11.38 5.94 -16.18
C ILE A 426 -10.97 5.51 -14.77
N LEU A 427 -10.92 6.47 -13.83
CA LEU A 427 -10.42 6.24 -12.47
C LEU A 427 -11.28 5.21 -11.74
N ASP A 428 -12.60 5.31 -11.84
CA ASP A 428 -13.56 4.39 -11.24
C ASP A 428 -13.52 3.02 -11.91
N SER A 429 -13.34 2.96 -13.23
CA SER A 429 -13.21 1.69 -13.95
C SER A 429 -11.96 0.92 -13.51
N ILE A 430 -10.83 1.60 -13.35
CA ILE A 430 -9.58 1.00 -12.87
C ILE A 430 -9.69 0.58 -11.41
N THR A 431 -10.24 1.44 -10.55
CA THR A 431 -10.37 1.16 -9.10
C THR A 431 -11.16 -0.12 -8.82
N ASN A 432 -12.17 -0.40 -9.66
CA ASN A 432 -13.06 -1.55 -9.50
C ASN A 432 -12.78 -2.69 -10.49
N LEU A 433 -11.77 -2.53 -11.34
CA LEU A 433 -11.43 -3.45 -12.43
C LEU A 433 -12.65 -3.85 -13.28
N LYS A 434 -13.51 -2.88 -13.60
CA LYS A 434 -14.74 -3.10 -14.36
C LYS A 434 -15.11 -1.83 -15.13
N ILE A 435 -15.41 -1.99 -16.42
CA ILE A 435 -15.93 -0.89 -17.25
C ILE A 435 -17.23 -0.36 -16.66
N ARG A 436 -17.22 0.93 -16.30
CA ARG A 436 -18.41 1.65 -15.83
C ARG A 436 -19.31 2.05 -17.02
N PRO A 437 -20.65 2.09 -16.83
CA PRO A 437 -21.56 2.61 -17.84
C PRO A 437 -21.24 4.08 -18.12
N TYR A 438 -21.47 4.53 -19.36
CA TYR A 438 -21.12 5.89 -19.77
C TYR A 438 -22.05 6.95 -19.21
N ASP A 439 -23.33 6.60 -19.04
CA ASP A 439 -24.40 7.57 -18.78
C ASP A 439 -24.19 8.35 -17.45
N ASP A 440 -23.51 7.74 -16.47
CA ASP A 440 -23.19 8.37 -15.19
C ASP A 440 -22.01 9.37 -15.26
N TYR A 441 -21.30 9.41 -16.39
CA TYR A 441 -20.06 10.17 -16.56
C TYR A 441 -20.07 11.06 -17.80
N ASP A 442 -21.17 11.10 -18.54
CA ASP A 442 -21.31 11.97 -19.71
C ASP A 442 -21.16 13.45 -19.28
N LEU A 443 -20.30 14.16 -19.99
CA LEU A 443 -20.12 15.60 -19.85
C LEU A 443 -20.94 16.29 -20.95
N GLU A 444 -21.76 17.25 -20.55
CA GLU A 444 -22.51 18.13 -21.47
C GLU A 444 -21.60 19.01 -22.34
#